data_AF-A0A7S2B1D2-F1
#
_entry.id   AF-A0A7S2B1D2-F1
#
_cell.length_a   1.000
_cell.length_b   1.000
_cell.length_c   1.000
_cell.angle_alpha   90.00
_cell.angle_beta   90.00
_cell.angle_gamma   90.00
#
_symmetry.space_group_name_H-M   'P 1'
#
loop_
_entity.id
_entity.type
_entity.pdbx_description
1 polymer ?
#
loop_
_entity_poly.entity_id
_entity_poly.type
_entity_poly.pdbx_seq_one_letter_code
_entity_poly.pdbx_strand_id
1 'polypeptide(L)'
;AHLKTLPEDILLCIDVGEEMAEPWDARTTAHLATRLRAVKEALCCFVKQKLAFDRRHRFGVCLLSHTANIILPFTSEDDIILAVIDSLGVVHDNLVGGATGQTGFNFDDLFPLLDEFVSVDEDCAPSRILRVVILYGRSYTVPTLSINPILLQRPHIYLDALYVHKKSNQEGVLCQETYDFFIEHFDVSDSLHGKTAYFFEVASSSPRLYQHMMMLLAHPVQRDDQDTFLDNLEYIEPTD
;
A
#
# COMPACT_ATOMS: atom_id res chain seq x y z
N ALA A 1 4.97 -26.04 0.86
CA ALA A 1 3.54 -26.40 1.06
C ALA A 1 2.94 -25.65 2.25
N HIS A 2 3.52 -25.73 3.45
CA HIS A 2 2.99 -25.11 4.68
C HIS A 2 2.77 -23.58 4.60
N LEU A 3 3.71 -22.83 4.00
CA LEU A 3 3.59 -21.37 3.87
C LEU A 3 2.39 -20.91 3.03
N LYS A 4 1.90 -21.74 2.11
CA LYS A 4 0.77 -21.38 1.23
C LYS A 4 -0.57 -21.35 1.95
N THR A 5 -0.66 -21.86 3.17
CA THR A 5 -1.92 -21.94 3.94
C THR A 5 -1.86 -21.12 5.23
N LEU A 6 -0.77 -20.37 5.43
CA LEU A 6 -0.61 -19.54 6.62
C LEU A 6 -1.51 -18.32 6.51
N PRO A 7 -2.14 -17.90 7.61
CA PRO A 7 -2.82 -16.62 7.64
C PRO A 7 -1.82 -15.46 7.58
N GLU A 8 -2.22 -14.40 6.90
CA GLU A 8 -1.49 -13.13 6.78
C GLU A 8 -1.80 -12.17 7.94
N ASP A 9 -0.75 -11.51 8.45
CA ASP A 9 -0.80 -10.21 9.12
C ASP A 9 -0.56 -9.14 8.06
N ILE A 10 -1.59 -8.36 7.74
CA ILE A 10 -1.57 -7.38 6.65
C ILE A 10 -1.51 -5.97 7.25
N LEU A 11 -0.36 -5.32 7.15
CA LEU A 11 -0.17 -3.94 7.58
C LEU A 11 -0.54 -3.00 6.43
N LEU A 12 -1.64 -2.27 6.59
CA LEU A 12 -2.08 -1.25 5.64
C LEU A 12 -1.38 0.07 5.97
N CYS A 13 -0.40 0.45 5.16
CA CYS A 13 0.35 1.70 5.27
C CYS A 13 -0.29 2.76 4.37
N ILE A 14 -1.09 3.67 4.94
CA ILE A 14 -1.98 4.57 4.20
C ILE A 14 -1.45 6.00 4.28
N ASP A 15 -1.14 6.60 3.14
CA ASP A 15 -0.81 8.02 3.05
C ASP A 15 -2.05 8.87 3.35
N VAL A 16 -1.83 9.83 4.25
CA VAL A 16 -2.84 10.80 4.69
C VAL A 16 -2.35 12.23 4.51
N GLY A 17 -1.33 12.45 3.68
CA GLY A 17 -0.85 13.79 3.33
C GLY A 17 -1.93 14.64 2.64
N GLU A 18 -1.73 15.96 2.62
CA GLU A 18 -2.69 16.94 2.11
C GLU A 18 -3.22 16.62 0.70
N GLU A 19 -2.33 16.11 -0.13
CA GLU A 19 -2.61 15.62 -1.49
C GLU A 19 -3.76 14.61 -1.57
N MET A 20 -3.98 13.80 -0.53
CA MET A 20 -5.05 12.82 -0.48
C MET A 20 -6.44 13.46 -0.33
N ALA A 21 -6.52 14.76 -0.02
CA ALA A 21 -7.75 15.56 -0.07
C ALA A 21 -8.15 16.00 -1.49
N GLU A 22 -7.25 15.85 -2.47
CA GLU A 22 -7.55 16.28 -3.84
C GLU A 22 -8.73 15.47 -4.43
N PRO A 23 -9.51 16.08 -5.35
CA PRO A 23 -10.60 15.40 -6.04
C PRO A 23 -10.11 14.15 -6.79
N TRP A 24 -10.86 13.05 -6.66
CA TRP A 24 -10.55 11.79 -7.34
C TRP A 24 -10.67 11.90 -8.86
N ASP A 25 -11.74 12.52 -9.37
CA ASP A 25 -11.95 12.83 -10.79
C ASP A 25 -12.36 14.31 -10.93
N ALA A 26 -11.81 15.01 -11.91
CA ALA A 26 -12.15 16.39 -12.26
C ALA A 26 -13.65 16.59 -12.60
N ARG A 27 -14.36 15.51 -12.98
CA ARG A 27 -15.80 15.55 -13.26
C ARG A 27 -16.68 15.40 -12.01
N THR A 28 -16.10 14.99 -10.88
CA THR A 28 -16.82 14.86 -9.62
C THR A 28 -16.84 16.21 -8.92
N THR A 29 -18.02 16.67 -8.50
CA THR A 29 -18.16 17.91 -7.73
C THR A 29 -17.42 17.80 -6.39
N ALA A 30 -16.64 18.84 -6.08
CA ALA A 30 -15.40 18.83 -5.31
C ALA A 30 -15.47 18.55 -3.79
N HIS A 31 -16.51 17.88 -3.28
CA HIS A 31 -16.62 17.59 -1.83
C HIS A 31 -16.96 16.14 -1.47
N LEU A 32 -17.34 15.28 -2.41
CA LEU A 32 -17.84 13.93 -2.09
C LEU A 32 -16.94 12.77 -2.52
N ALA A 33 -15.87 13.00 -3.27
CA ALA A 33 -14.97 11.95 -3.74
C ALA A 33 -13.51 12.45 -3.80
N THR A 34 -12.80 12.41 -2.68
CA THR A 34 -11.35 12.66 -2.61
C THR A 34 -10.59 11.37 -2.93
N ARG A 35 -9.28 11.49 -3.23
CA ARG A 35 -8.38 10.33 -3.36
C ARG A 35 -8.46 9.42 -2.12
N LEU A 36 -8.36 10.00 -0.92
CA LEU A 36 -8.48 9.23 0.33
C LEU A 36 -9.80 8.47 0.42
N ARG A 37 -10.91 9.09 0.03
CA ARG A 37 -12.22 8.43 0.08
C ARG A 37 -12.29 7.25 -0.88
N ALA A 38 -11.82 7.41 -2.12
CA ALA A 38 -11.79 6.31 -3.09
C ALA A 38 -10.95 5.13 -2.57
N VAL A 39 -9.78 5.43 -1.98
CA VAL A 39 -8.91 4.42 -1.35
C VAL A 39 -9.60 3.74 -0.17
N LYS A 40 -10.27 4.48 0.72
CA LYS A 40 -11.03 3.92 1.85
C LYS A 40 -12.12 2.95 1.39
N GLU A 41 -12.90 3.33 0.37
CA GLU A 41 -13.95 2.48 -0.17
C GLU A 41 -13.38 1.17 -0.77
N ALA A 42 -12.29 1.26 -1.52
CA ALA A 42 -11.62 0.09 -2.09
C ALA A 42 -10.97 -0.80 -1.01
N LEU A 43 -10.38 -0.21 0.03
CA LEU A 43 -9.85 -0.91 1.20
C LEU A 43 -10.93 -1.65 1.98
N CYS A 44 -12.10 -1.05 2.18
CA CYS A 44 -13.23 -1.70 2.83
C CYS A 44 -13.64 -2.98 2.09
N CYS A 45 -13.66 -2.95 0.75
CA CYS A 45 -13.88 -4.15 -0.06
C CYS A 45 -12.76 -5.17 0.11
N PHE A 46 -11.49 -4.73 0.04
CA PHE A 46 -10.32 -5.58 0.21
C PHE A 46 -10.33 -6.33 1.56
N VAL A 47 -10.51 -5.63 2.68
CA VAL A 47 -10.53 -6.22 4.03
C VAL A 47 -11.65 -7.26 4.15
N LYS A 48 -12.87 -6.92 3.74
CA LYS A 48 -14.02 -7.83 3.79
C LYS A 48 -13.78 -9.10 3.00
N GLN A 49 -13.27 -8.98 1.78
CA GLN A 49 -13.04 -10.14 0.91
C GLN A 49 -11.89 -11.00 1.42
N LYS A 50 -10.82 -10.38 1.93
CA LYS A 50 -9.69 -11.12 2.46
C LYS A 50 -10.07 -11.90 3.73
N LEU A 51 -10.84 -11.30 4.65
CA LEU A 51 -11.39 -12.01 5.82
C LEU A 51 -12.41 -13.09 5.44
N ALA A 52 -13.12 -12.92 4.32
CA ALA A 52 -14.00 -13.96 3.79
C ALA A 52 -13.22 -15.18 3.29
N PHE A 53 -12.01 -15.00 2.75
CA PHE A 53 -11.12 -16.11 2.35
C PHE A 53 -10.56 -16.87 3.54
N ASP A 54 -10.10 -16.17 4.58
CA ASP A 54 -9.69 -16.78 5.85
C ASP A 54 -9.87 -15.80 7.01
N ARG A 55 -10.73 -16.17 7.96
CA ARG A 55 -11.04 -15.37 9.15
C ARG A 55 -9.86 -15.20 10.10
N ARG A 56 -8.81 -16.02 9.94
CA ARG A 56 -7.59 -15.92 10.73
C ARG A 56 -6.68 -14.79 10.23
N HIS A 57 -6.92 -14.19 9.07
CA HIS A 57 -6.19 -12.99 8.65
C HIS A 57 -6.36 -11.87 9.68
N ARG A 58 -5.31 -11.07 9.89
CA ARG A 58 -5.37 -9.88 10.74
C ARG A 58 -4.92 -8.66 9.95
N PHE A 59 -5.44 -7.51 10.33
CA PHE A 59 -5.10 -6.22 9.75
C PHE A 59 -4.56 -5.29 10.83
N GLY A 60 -3.47 -4.63 10.50
CA GLY A 60 -2.99 -3.44 11.19
C GLY A 60 -3.13 -2.23 10.27
N VAL A 61 -3.21 -1.03 10.85
CA VAL A 61 -3.26 0.22 10.08
C VAL A 61 -2.16 1.14 10.56
N CYS A 62 -1.33 1.58 9.61
CA CYS A 62 -0.25 2.54 9.78
C CYS A 62 -0.54 3.77 8.91
N LEU A 63 -0.37 4.97 9.47
CA LEU A 63 -0.50 6.22 8.75
C LEU A 63 0.86 6.70 8.25
N LEU A 64 0.91 7.12 6.99
CA LEU A 64 2.06 7.81 6.40
C LEU A 64 1.72 9.31 6.38
N SER A 65 2.12 10.00 7.44
CA SER A 65 1.89 11.44 7.61
C SER A 65 3.23 12.18 7.48
N HIS A 66 3.68 12.91 8.49
CA HIS A 66 5.07 13.37 8.57
C HIS A 66 6.00 12.21 8.92
N THR A 67 5.53 11.31 9.79
CA THR A 67 6.19 10.07 10.17
C THR A 67 5.23 8.90 10.02
N ALA A 68 5.77 7.68 10.01
CA ALA A 68 4.97 6.47 10.12
C ALA A 68 4.40 6.32 11.55
N ASN A 69 3.12 5.92 11.67
CA ASN A 69 2.51 5.66 12.97
C ASN A 69 1.43 4.56 12.89
N ILE A 70 1.54 3.51 13.71
CA ILE A 70 0.52 2.48 13.83
C ILE A 70 -0.63 2.99 14.69
N ILE A 71 -1.81 3.11 14.08
CA ILE A 71 -3.05 3.52 14.77
C ILE A 71 -3.97 2.34 15.10
N LEU A 72 -3.74 1.19 14.48
CA LEU A 72 -4.45 -0.05 14.77
C LEU A 72 -3.45 -1.22 14.78
N PRO A 73 -3.23 -1.85 15.95
CA PRO A 73 -2.53 -3.13 16.04
C PRO A 73 -3.28 -4.26 15.33
N PHE A 74 -2.59 -5.35 15.02
CA PHE A 74 -3.18 -6.49 14.29
C PHE A 74 -4.42 -7.07 14.99
N THR A 75 -5.55 -7.03 14.29
CA THR A 75 -6.82 -7.64 14.73
C THR A 75 -7.55 -8.32 13.57
N SER A 76 -8.42 -9.28 13.85
CA SER A 76 -9.32 -9.92 12.86
C SER A 76 -10.75 -9.34 12.91
N GLU A 77 -11.02 -8.39 13.82
CA GLU A 77 -12.34 -7.80 14.02
C GLU A 77 -12.65 -6.78 12.91
N ASP A 78 -13.46 -7.19 11.93
CA ASP A 78 -13.79 -6.38 10.75
C ASP A 78 -14.46 -5.05 11.10
N ASP A 79 -15.38 -5.03 12.06
CA ASP A 79 -16.03 -3.80 12.51
C ASP A 79 -15.02 -2.74 13.01
N ILE A 80 -13.98 -3.17 13.75
CA ILE A 80 -12.93 -2.27 14.25
C ILE A 80 -12.07 -1.77 13.10
N ILE A 81 -11.64 -2.67 12.20
CA ILE A 81 -10.78 -2.32 11.07
C ILE A 81 -11.49 -1.33 10.15
N LEU A 82 -12.76 -1.59 9.81
CA LEU A 82 -13.57 -0.74 8.95
C LEU A 82 -13.85 0.61 9.59
N ALA A 83 -14.12 0.65 10.90
CA ALA A 83 -14.30 1.91 11.62
C ALA A 83 -13.03 2.77 11.62
N VAL A 84 -11.84 2.15 11.81
CA VAL A 84 -10.57 2.87 11.72
C VAL A 84 -10.35 3.42 10.32
N ILE A 85 -10.54 2.61 9.27
CA ILE A 85 -10.45 3.05 7.87
C ILE A 85 -11.40 4.21 7.60
N ASP A 86 -12.66 4.13 8.06
CA ASP A 86 -13.66 5.18 7.89
C ASP A 86 -13.33 6.46 8.68
N SER A 87 -12.64 6.35 9.81
CA SER A 87 -12.21 7.51 10.60
C SER A 87 -11.00 8.26 10.01
N LEU A 88 -10.30 7.67 9.03
CA LEU A 88 -9.12 8.28 8.42
C LEU A 88 -9.47 9.63 7.79
N GLY A 89 -8.69 10.64 8.17
CA GLY A 89 -8.74 11.98 7.63
C GLY A 89 -7.38 12.42 7.13
N VAL A 90 -7.39 13.44 6.28
CA VAL A 90 -6.17 14.06 5.78
C VAL A 90 -5.52 14.88 6.88
N VAL A 91 -4.20 14.75 7.00
CA VAL A 91 -3.36 15.55 7.89
C VAL A 91 -2.88 16.75 7.09
N HIS A 92 -3.28 17.95 7.52
CA HIS A 92 -2.78 19.19 6.97
C HIS A 92 -1.47 19.57 7.68
N ASP A 93 -0.42 19.82 6.90
CA ASP A 93 0.85 20.33 7.41
C ASP A 93 0.65 21.80 7.81
N ASN A 94 0.27 22.06 9.06
CA ASN A 94 0.13 23.41 9.61
C ASN A 94 1.49 24.10 9.86
N LEU A 95 2.58 23.64 9.25
CA LEU A 95 3.87 24.31 9.32
C LEU A 95 3.88 25.53 8.39
N VAL A 96 3.36 26.61 8.96
CA VAL A 96 3.51 27.99 8.50
C VAL A 96 5.00 28.33 8.34
N GLY A 97 5.40 28.77 7.14
CA GLY A 97 6.54 29.69 6.98
C GLY A 97 7.71 29.16 6.17
N GLY A 98 7.67 29.43 4.86
CA GLY A 98 8.84 29.84 4.07
C GLY A 98 10.08 28.93 4.10
N ALA A 99 10.07 27.86 3.32
CA ALA A 99 11.25 27.39 2.59
C ALA A 99 10.80 26.49 1.44
N THR A 100 11.45 26.65 0.30
CA THR A 100 11.23 25.98 -0.98
C THR A 100 11.64 24.49 -0.96
N GLY A 101 11.06 23.69 -0.07
CA GLY A 101 11.45 22.28 0.08
C GLY A 101 10.44 21.44 0.85
N GLN A 102 9.27 21.19 0.24
CA GLN A 102 8.44 20.06 0.69
C GLN A 102 9.25 18.78 0.45
N THR A 103 9.71 18.13 1.52
CA THR A 103 10.38 16.83 1.43
C THR A 103 9.31 15.75 1.38
N GLY A 104 9.45 14.76 0.50
CA GLY A 104 8.53 13.63 0.46
C GLY A 104 8.58 12.80 1.75
N PHE A 105 7.69 11.82 1.85
CA PHE A 105 7.64 10.94 3.01
C PHE A 105 8.97 10.17 3.17
N ASN A 106 9.49 10.10 4.39
CA ASN A 106 10.66 9.28 4.69
C ASN A 106 10.24 7.86 5.06
N PHE A 107 10.51 6.90 4.19
CA PHE A 107 10.20 5.49 4.42
C PHE A 107 11.09 4.82 5.46
N ASP A 108 12.21 5.44 5.87
CA ASP A 108 13.03 4.96 6.99
C ASP A 108 12.18 4.74 8.26
N ASP A 109 11.15 5.58 8.47
CA ASP A 109 10.26 5.53 9.63
C ASP A 109 9.43 4.23 9.72
N LEU A 110 9.25 3.49 8.61
CA LEU A 110 8.54 2.21 8.63
C LEU A 110 9.36 1.08 9.25
N PHE A 111 10.69 1.07 9.08
CA PHE A 111 11.51 -0.09 9.42
C PHE A 111 11.55 -0.39 10.93
N PRO A 112 11.66 0.59 11.83
CA PRO A 112 11.56 0.33 13.27
C PRO A 112 10.23 -0.30 13.67
N LEU A 113 9.12 0.13 13.05
CA LEU A 113 7.79 -0.41 13.32
C LEU A 113 7.66 -1.85 12.83
N LEU A 114 8.23 -2.15 11.66
CA LEU A 114 8.24 -3.50 11.10
C LEU A 114 9.13 -4.44 11.93
N ASP A 115 10.28 -3.97 12.42
CA ASP A 115 11.19 -4.79 13.23
C ASP A 115 10.53 -5.23 14.56
N GLU A 116 9.71 -4.37 15.16
CA GLU A 116 8.91 -4.70 16.35
C GLU A 116 7.97 -5.90 16.09
N PHE A 117 7.37 -5.99 14.91
CA PHE A 117 6.48 -7.10 14.54
C PHE A 117 7.21 -8.41 14.26
N VAL A 118 8.47 -8.34 13.83
CA VAL A 118 9.24 -9.50 13.38
C VAL A 118 10.07 -10.11 14.50
N SER A 119 10.46 -9.31 15.50
CA SER A 119 11.30 -9.70 16.64
C SER A 119 10.72 -10.81 17.54
N VAL A 120 9.51 -11.30 17.27
CA VAL A 120 8.77 -12.19 18.17
C VAL A 120 9.02 -13.69 17.91
N ASP A 121 9.51 -14.12 16.74
CA ASP A 121 9.53 -15.55 16.38
C ASP A 121 10.67 -15.97 15.40
N GLU A 122 11.93 -15.58 15.61
CA GLU A 122 13.02 -16.06 14.72
C GLU A 122 13.36 -17.55 14.90
N ASP A 123 13.09 -18.14 16.08
CA ASP A 123 13.43 -19.53 16.41
C ASP A 123 12.26 -20.53 16.20
N CYS A 124 11.07 -20.04 15.85
CA CYS A 124 9.88 -20.87 15.64
C CYS A 124 9.44 -20.89 14.17
N ALA A 125 8.83 -21.99 13.73
CA ALA A 125 8.19 -22.02 12.42
C ALA A 125 7.11 -20.91 12.38
N PRO A 126 7.05 -20.09 11.31
CA PRO A 126 6.12 -18.96 11.25
C PRO A 126 4.69 -19.47 11.37
N SER A 127 3.97 -18.95 12.35
CA SER A 127 2.53 -19.20 12.48
C SER A 127 1.72 -18.36 11.50
N ARG A 128 2.32 -17.30 10.96
CA ARG A 128 1.72 -16.27 10.10
C ARG A 128 2.77 -15.66 9.18
N ILE A 129 2.35 -15.02 8.10
CA ILE A 129 3.25 -14.20 7.27
C ILE A 129 2.90 -12.72 7.44
N LEU A 130 3.90 -11.84 7.40
CA LEU A 130 3.70 -10.40 7.41
C LEU A 130 3.65 -9.89 5.97
N ARG A 131 2.62 -9.11 5.65
CA ARG A 131 2.46 -8.45 4.37
C ARG A 131 2.24 -6.97 4.58
N VAL A 132 3.12 -6.14 4.04
CA VAL A 132 3.01 -4.69 4.06
C VAL A 132 2.38 -4.24 2.75
N VAL A 133 1.28 -3.49 2.82
CA VAL A 133 0.62 -2.92 1.64
C VAL A 133 0.67 -1.40 1.76
N ILE A 134 1.48 -0.77 0.90
CA ILE A 134 1.64 0.68 0.86
C ILE A 134 0.60 1.28 -0.08
N LEU A 135 -0.14 2.27 0.40
CA LEU A 135 -1.07 3.08 -0.38
C LEU A 135 -0.56 4.52 -0.35
N TYR A 136 0.21 4.89 -1.38
CA TYR A 136 0.90 6.19 -1.44
C TYR A 136 0.18 7.15 -2.36
N GLY A 137 0.12 8.44 -2.00
CA GLY A 137 -0.69 9.41 -2.74
C GLY A 137 -0.04 10.76 -3.00
N ARG A 138 1.19 11.02 -2.57
CA ARG A 138 1.86 12.28 -2.91
C ARG A 138 2.44 12.22 -4.32
N SER A 139 2.14 13.24 -5.11
CA SER A 139 2.55 13.42 -6.49
C SER A 139 3.38 14.68 -6.70
N TYR A 140 3.55 15.53 -5.69
CA TYR A 140 4.39 16.74 -5.77
C TYR A 140 5.75 16.60 -5.09
N THR A 141 5.99 15.46 -4.44
CA THR A 141 7.24 15.19 -3.71
C THR A 141 7.67 13.75 -3.92
N VAL A 142 8.97 13.55 -4.15
CA VAL A 142 9.56 12.21 -4.21
C VAL A 142 9.82 11.72 -2.79
N PRO A 143 9.38 10.50 -2.41
CA PRO A 143 9.72 9.93 -1.13
C PRO A 143 11.24 9.70 -0.98
N THR A 144 11.67 9.42 0.25
CA THR A 144 13.07 9.12 0.55
C THR A 144 13.19 7.80 1.30
N LEU A 145 14.29 7.10 1.07
CA LEU A 145 14.68 5.90 1.80
C LEU A 145 16.21 5.87 1.87
N SER A 146 16.77 6.00 3.06
CA SER A 146 18.23 6.01 3.27
C SER A 146 18.73 4.66 3.77
N ILE A 147 17.87 3.93 4.47
CA ILE A 147 18.19 2.62 5.05
C ILE A 147 18.00 1.54 4.00
N ASN A 148 18.95 0.61 3.92
CA ASN A 148 18.78 -0.58 3.10
C ASN A 148 17.60 -1.40 3.64
N PRO A 149 16.57 -1.71 2.82
CA PRO A 149 15.38 -2.42 3.25
C PRO A 149 15.60 -3.93 3.49
N ILE A 150 16.72 -4.32 4.12
CA ILE A 150 17.12 -5.70 4.40
C ILE A 150 16.05 -6.48 5.18
N LEU A 151 15.24 -5.78 5.99
CA LEU A 151 14.12 -6.38 6.68
C LEU A 151 13.15 -7.05 5.71
N LEU A 152 12.86 -6.43 4.56
CA LEU A 152 11.96 -6.98 3.53
C LEU A 152 12.52 -8.25 2.86
N GLN A 153 13.83 -8.49 2.98
CA GLN A 153 14.45 -9.72 2.49
C GLN A 153 14.16 -10.95 3.40
N ARG A 154 13.69 -10.76 4.65
CA ARG A 154 13.38 -11.87 5.57
C ARG A 154 12.23 -12.76 5.03
N PRO A 155 12.31 -14.10 5.13
CA PRO A 155 11.51 -15.04 4.31
C PRO A 155 9.98 -14.96 4.45
N HIS A 156 9.46 -14.34 5.51
CA HIS A 156 8.02 -14.28 5.81
C HIS A 156 7.44 -12.87 5.74
N ILE A 157 8.20 -11.93 5.17
CA ILE A 157 7.80 -10.55 4.94
C ILE A 157 7.59 -10.33 3.45
N TYR A 158 6.44 -9.77 3.10
CA TYR A 158 6.04 -9.44 1.74
C TYR A 158 5.69 -7.97 1.65
N LEU A 159 5.89 -7.38 0.48
CA LEU A 159 5.58 -5.99 0.21
C LEU A 159 4.73 -5.89 -1.04
N ASP A 160 3.72 -5.03 -1.00
CA ASP A 160 3.02 -4.52 -2.15
C ASP A 160 2.85 -3.01 -2.03
N ALA A 161 2.69 -2.35 -3.17
CA ALA A 161 2.43 -0.93 -3.22
C ALA A 161 1.38 -0.60 -4.30
N LEU A 162 0.53 0.37 -3.99
CA LEU A 162 -0.39 1.01 -4.92
C LEU A 162 -0.18 2.51 -4.84
N TYR A 163 0.33 3.09 -5.92
CA TYR A 163 0.55 4.52 -6.07
C TYR A 163 -0.69 5.18 -6.67
N VAL A 164 -1.38 6.01 -5.88
CA VAL A 164 -2.64 6.68 -6.22
C VAL A 164 -2.37 8.14 -6.57
N HIS A 165 -2.06 8.37 -7.84
CA HIS A 165 -1.39 9.58 -8.28
C HIS A 165 -2.29 10.53 -9.07
N LYS A 166 -1.82 11.76 -9.24
CA LYS A 166 -2.43 12.73 -10.16
C LYS A 166 -2.07 12.40 -11.61
N LYS A 167 -2.88 12.85 -12.57
CA LYS A 167 -2.48 12.76 -13.99
C LYS A 167 -1.19 13.56 -14.20
N SER A 168 -0.22 12.94 -14.85
CA SER A 168 1.16 13.45 -15.04
C SER A 168 1.28 14.69 -15.93
N ASN A 169 0.18 15.17 -16.53
CA ASN A 169 0.19 16.29 -17.47
C ASN A 169 0.11 17.68 -16.81
N GLN A 170 0.29 17.76 -15.49
CA GLN A 170 0.18 19.00 -14.73
C GLN A 170 1.56 19.46 -14.25
N GLU A 171 1.80 20.77 -14.29
CA GLU A 171 3.09 21.36 -13.92
C GLU A 171 3.45 21.06 -12.45
N GLY A 172 4.72 20.72 -12.21
CA GLY A 172 5.25 20.41 -10.88
C GLY A 172 4.93 19.00 -10.34
N VAL A 173 4.18 18.18 -11.09
CA VAL A 173 3.88 16.80 -10.71
C VAL A 173 5.10 15.90 -10.98
N LEU A 174 5.57 15.21 -9.94
CA LEU A 174 6.74 14.32 -9.92
C LEU A 174 6.33 12.84 -9.91
N CYS A 175 5.32 12.47 -10.72
CA CYS A 175 4.80 11.11 -10.75
C CYS A 175 5.85 10.10 -11.24
N GLN A 176 6.65 10.46 -12.24
CA GLN A 176 7.65 9.55 -12.79
C GLN A 176 8.76 9.31 -11.77
N GLU A 177 9.26 10.35 -11.12
CA GLU A 177 10.30 10.25 -10.11
C GLU A 177 9.82 9.48 -8.87
N THR A 178 8.54 9.64 -8.52
CA THR A 178 7.91 8.83 -7.47
C THR A 178 7.79 7.36 -7.88
N TYR A 179 7.37 7.08 -9.12
CA TYR A 179 7.31 5.74 -9.66
C TYR A 179 8.70 5.08 -9.66
N ASP A 180 9.71 5.77 -10.20
CA ASP A 180 11.10 5.32 -10.26
C ASP A 180 11.65 5.02 -8.85
N PHE A 181 11.29 5.83 -7.85
CA PHE A 181 11.62 5.56 -6.45
C PHE A 181 11.05 4.22 -5.98
N PHE A 182 9.77 3.92 -6.25
CA PHE A 182 9.18 2.65 -5.86
C PHE A 182 9.84 1.48 -6.58
N ILE A 183 10.18 1.63 -7.86
CA ILE A 183 10.87 0.59 -8.60
C ILE A 183 12.26 0.33 -8.00
N GLU A 184 13.08 1.36 -7.84
CA GLU A 184 14.45 1.25 -7.34
C GLU A 184 14.52 0.61 -5.93
N HIS A 185 13.58 0.96 -5.04
CA HIS A 185 13.66 0.58 -3.63
C HIS A 185 12.80 -0.63 -3.26
N PHE A 186 11.76 -0.94 -4.05
CA PHE A 186 10.74 -1.94 -3.69
C PHE A 186 10.41 -2.95 -4.79
N ASP A 187 10.61 -2.62 -6.07
CA ASP A 187 10.49 -3.59 -7.17
C ASP A 187 11.82 -4.29 -7.43
N VAL A 188 12.07 -5.33 -6.64
CA VAL A 188 13.27 -6.12 -6.84
C VAL A 188 12.92 -7.60 -6.79
N SER A 189 12.23 -8.04 -7.83
CA SER A 189 11.94 -9.45 -8.14
C SER A 189 13.18 -10.35 -8.00
N ASP A 190 14.38 -9.83 -8.30
CA ASP A 190 15.65 -10.54 -8.14
C ASP A 190 16.30 -10.42 -6.73
N SER A 191 16.07 -9.35 -5.96
CA SER A 191 16.75 -9.14 -4.65
C SER A 191 15.95 -9.57 -3.42
N LEU A 192 14.63 -9.74 -3.55
CA LEU A 192 13.77 -10.26 -2.49
C LEU A 192 13.75 -11.80 -2.43
N HIS A 193 14.80 -12.47 -2.89
CA HIS A 193 14.96 -13.93 -2.90
C HIS A 193 13.80 -14.66 -3.62
N GLY A 194 13.39 -14.14 -4.78
CA GLY A 194 12.32 -14.73 -5.60
C GLY A 194 10.91 -14.51 -5.04
N LYS A 195 10.71 -13.54 -4.14
CA LYS A 195 9.37 -13.08 -3.75
C LYS A 195 8.86 -12.07 -4.75
N THR A 196 7.57 -12.18 -5.06
CA THR A 196 6.88 -11.26 -5.96
C THR A 196 6.29 -10.12 -5.14
N ALA A 197 6.80 -8.90 -5.33
CA ALA A 197 6.13 -7.69 -4.90
C ALA A 197 5.20 -7.24 -6.03
N TYR A 198 3.97 -6.82 -5.71
CA TYR A 198 3.12 -6.16 -6.70
C TYR A 198 3.18 -4.66 -6.49
N PHE A 199 3.49 -3.94 -7.56
CA PHE A 199 3.45 -2.49 -7.62
C PHE A 199 2.47 -2.05 -8.71
N PHE A 200 1.41 -1.37 -8.29
CA PHE A 200 0.41 -0.82 -9.20
C PHE A 200 0.41 0.71 -9.13
N GLU A 201 0.06 1.36 -10.22
CA GLU A 201 -0.24 2.78 -10.25
C GLU A 201 -1.64 3.04 -10.79
N VAL A 202 -2.31 4.05 -10.25
CA VAL A 202 -3.62 4.46 -10.72
C VAL A 202 -3.81 5.96 -10.56
N ALA A 203 -4.25 6.60 -11.63
CA ALA A 203 -4.76 7.96 -11.60
C ALA A 203 -6.25 7.97 -11.20
N SER A 204 -7.06 8.83 -11.82
CA SER A 204 -8.49 9.03 -11.51
C SER A 204 -9.45 7.92 -12.01
N SER A 205 -9.08 6.63 -11.94
CA SER A 205 -9.88 5.53 -12.50
C SER A 205 -10.37 4.57 -11.42
N SER A 206 -11.62 4.73 -10.98
CA SER A 206 -12.20 3.83 -9.98
C SER A 206 -12.18 2.35 -10.41
N PRO A 207 -12.56 1.99 -11.66
CA PRO A 207 -12.49 0.59 -12.08
C PRO A 207 -11.09 -0.01 -11.94
N ARG A 208 -10.05 0.73 -12.35
CA ARG A 208 -8.66 0.28 -12.19
C ARG A 208 -8.24 0.20 -10.73
N LEU A 209 -8.63 1.17 -9.89
CA LEU A 209 -8.37 1.12 -8.45
C LEU A 209 -8.94 -0.17 -7.83
N TYR A 210 -10.20 -0.50 -8.11
CA TYR A 210 -10.81 -1.74 -7.62
C TYR A 210 -10.14 -2.98 -8.21
N GLN A 211 -9.79 -2.96 -9.50
CA GLN A 211 -9.07 -4.06 -10.14
C GLN A 211 -7.72 -4.32 -9.44
N HIS A 212 -6.90 -3.29 -9.23
CA HIS A 212 -5.62 -3.43 -8.52
C HIS A 212 -5.82 -3.96 -7.10
N MET A 213 -6.79 -3.42 -6.35
CA MET A 213 -7.11 -3.91 -5.01
C MET A 213 -7.59 -5.38 -5.01
N MET A 214 -8.33 -5.80 -6.04
CA MET A 214 -8.74 -7.20 -6.21
C MET A 214 -7.57 -8.11 -6.54
N MET A 215 -6.61 -7.67 -7.35
CA MET A 215 -5.39 -8.43 -7.63
C MET A 215 -4.55 -8.63 -6.37
N LEU A 216 -4.52 -7.62 -5.49
CA LEU A 216 -3.87 -7.73 -4.18
C LEU A 216 -4.56 -8.74 -3.24
N LEU A 217 -5.77 -9.23 -3.52
CA LEU A 217 -6.40 -10.27 -2.69
C LEU A 217 -5.65 -11.61 -2.73
N ALA A 218 -4.83 -11.86 -3.74
CA ALA A 218 -4.06 -13.09 -3.82
C ALA A 218 -3.10 -13.22 -2.63
N HIS A 219 -2.92 -14.45 -2.14
CA HIS A 219 -1.94 -14.73 -1.08
C HIS A 219 -0.52 -14.62 -1.68
N PRO A 220 0.42 -13.91 -1.05
CA PRO A 220 1.69 -13.57 -1.68
C PRO A 220 2.59 -14.80 -2.01
N VAL A 221 2.43 -15.91 -1.28
CA VAL A 221 3.14 -17.18 -1.57
C VAL A 221 2.44 -18.05 -2.65
N GLN A 222 1.22 -17.68 -3.03
CA GLN A 222 0.41 -18.45 -3.97
C GLN A 222 0.29 -17.78 -5.35
N ARG A 223 0.45 -16.47 -5.43
CA ARG A 223 0.37 -15.70 -6.67
C ARG A 223 1.64 -15.86 -7.51
N ASP A 224 1.49 -15.72 -8.81
CA ASP A 224 2.60 -15.60 -9.76
C ASP A 224 3.26 -14.21 -9.64
N ASP A 225 4.35 -13.99 -10.37
CA ASP A 225 4.88 -12.63 -10.56
C ASP A 225 3.86 -11.72 -11.25
N GLN A 226 4.04 -10.41 -11.07
CA GLN A 226 3.05 -9.43 -11.52
C GLN A 226 2.88 -9.48 -13.05
N ASP A 227 3.98 -9.57 -13.80
CA ASP A 227 3.95 -9.59 -15.26
C ASP A 227 3.19 -10.81 -15.77
N THR A 228 3.53 -12.00 -15.27
CA THR A 228 2.81 -13.25 -15.61
C THR A 228 1.33 -13.17 -15.23
N PHE A 229 1.01 -12.57 -14.09
CA PHE A 229 -0.38 -12.42 -13.66
C PHE A 229 -1.17 -11.47 -14.58
N LEU A 230 -0.56 -10.35 -15.01
CA LEU A 230 -1.17 -9.38 -15.91
C LEU A 230 -1.33 -9.95 -17.32
N ASP A 231 -0.33 -10.64 -17.85
CA ASP A 231 -0.40 -11.30 -19.16
C ASP A 231 -1.57 -12.29 -19.22
N ASN A 232 -1.75 -13.08 -18.15
CA ASN A 232 -2.86 -14.03 -18.05
C ASN A 232 -4.24 -13.37 -18.01
N LEU A 233 -4.35 -12.12 -17.54
CA LEU A 233 -5.59 -11.36 -17.54
C LEU A 233 -5.91 -10.78 -18.92
N GLU A 234 -4.92 -10.26 -19.64
CA GLU A 234 -5.12 -9.72 -21.01
C GLU A 234 -5.55 -10.80 -21.99
N TYR A 235 -5.09 -12.04 -21.82
CA TYR A 235 -5.55 -13.20 -22.61
C TYR A 235 -7.03 -13.57 -22.41
N ILE A 236 -7.69 -13.05 -21.37
CA ILE A 236 -9.10 -13.34 -21.05
C ILE A 236 -10.04 -12.27 -21.63
N GLU A 237 -9.54 -11.10 -22.04
CA GLU A 237 -10.38 -10.12 -22.74
C GLU A 237 -10.71 -10.64 -24.15
N PRO A 238 -12.00 -10.78 -24.52
CA PRO A 238 -12.35 -11.21 -25.86
C PRO A 238 -11.89 -10.14 -26.85
N THR A 239 -11.05 -10.52 -27.80
CA THR A 239 -10.89 -9.75 -29.05
C THR A 239 -12.28 -9.58 -29.66
N ASP A 240 -12.71 -8.33 -29.80
CA ASP A 240 -14.00 -7.90 -30.37
C ASP A 240 -14.50 -8.73 -31.56
#